data_AF-A0A850KA14-F1
#
_entry.id   AF-A0A850KA14-F1
#
_cell.length_a   1.000
_cell.length_b   1.000
_cell.length_c   1.000
_cell.angle_alpha   90.00
_cell.angle_beta   90.00
_cell.angle_gamma   90.00
#
_symmetry.space_group_name_H-M   'P 1'
#
loop_
_entity.id
_entity.type
_entity.pdbx_description
1 polymer ?
#
loop_
_entity_poly.entity_id
_entity_poly.type
_entity_poly.pdbx_seq_one_letter_code
_entity_poly.pdbx_strand_id
1 'polypeptide(L)'
;MPLDNTNFPLVWMNYDEAPGHNHGEDFKAFEANLERGEPFVILTDNAPSEDHEHNQEEKKRTALWMKKHKAELRTRVLAMIVIEPNAA
;
A
#
# COMPACT_ATOMS: atom_id res chain seq x y z
N MET A 1 2.05 6.53 -3.23
CA MET A 1 2.49 5.20 -2.75
C MET A 1 2.75 4.26 -3.95
N PRO A 2 3.82 4.48 -4.73
CA PRO A 2 4.18 3.52 -5.78
C PRO A 2 4.46 2.13 -5.18
N LEU A 3 4.00 1.09 -5.89
CA LEU A 3 4.20 -0.31 -5.54
C LEU A 3 5.12 -0.97 -6.57
N ASP A 4 6.19 -1.61 -6.11
CA ASP A 4 7.05 -2.47 -6.93
C ASP A 4 6.73 -3.94 -6.64
N ASN A 5 6.31 -4.63 -7.69
CA ASN A 5 5.85 -6.02 -7.65
C ASN A 5 6.84 -6.96 -8.34
N THR A 6 8.04 -6.49 -8.72
CA THR A 6 9.05 -7.26 -9.47
C THR A 6 9.46 -8.53 -8.73
N ASN A 7 9.44 -8.51 -7.39
CA ASN A 7 9.84 -9.61 -6.52
C ASN A 7 8.65 -10.30 -5.81
N PHE A 8 7.46 -10.30 -6.43
CA PHE A 8 6.28 -10.96 -5.86
C PHE A 8 6.60 -12.39 -5.37
N PRO A 9 6.18 -12.80 -4.15
CA PRO A 9 5.15 -12.20 -3.28
C PRO A 9 5.65 -11.12 -2.31
N LEU A 10 6.86 -10.57 -2.53
CA LEU A 10 7.38 -9.43 -1.79
C LEU A 10 7.06 -8.13 -2.56
N VAL A 11 6.07 -7.38 -2.07
CA VAL A 11 5.64 -6.13 -2.70
C VAL A 11 6.26 -4.95 -1.95
N TRP A 12 7.08 -4.16 -2.63
CA TRP A 12 7.68 -2.96 -2.05
C TRP A 12 6.76 -1.77 -2.19
N MET A 13 6.59 -1.02 -1.10
CA MET A 13 5.78 0.17 -1.00
C MET A 13 6.67 1.31 -0.52
N ASN A 14 6.64 2.45 -1.22
CA ASN A 14 7.35 3.65 -0.82
C ASN A 14 6.34 4.79 -0.50
N TYR A 15 6.58 5.48 0.63
CA TYR A 15 5.81 6.62 1.12
C TYR A 15 6.26 7.98 0.57
N ASP A 16 7.35 8.06 -0.19
CA ASP A 16 7.80 9.27 -0.89
C ASP A 16 6.71 9.72 -1.88
N GLU A 17 5.84 10.61 -1.41
CA GLU A 17 4.88 11.31 -2.23
C GLU A 17 5.60 12.43 -2.98
N ALA A 18 5.85 12.23 -4.26
CA ALA A 18 6.21 13.33 -5.13
C ALA A 18 5.04 14.35 -5.16
N PRO A 19 5.29 15.67 -5.09
CA PRO A 19 4.22 16.66 -5.17
C PRO A 19 3.42 16.48 -6.47
N GLY A 20 2.12 16.21 -6.34
CA GLY A 20 1.22 15.88 -7.46
C GLY A 20 0.86 14.39 -7.60
N HIS A 21 1.17 13.56 -6.60
CA HIS A 21 0.89 12.12 -6.62
C HIS A 21 -0.61 11.82 -6.71
N ASN A 22 -1.01 11.00 -7.69
CA ASN A 22 -2.40 10.61 -7.89
C ASN A 22 -2.69 9.32 -7.12
N HIS A 23 -3.31 9.44 -5.93
CA HIS A 23 -3.74 8.29 -5.11
C HIS A 23 -4.62 7.27 -5.85
N GLY A 24 -5.24 7.64 -6.98
CA GLY A 24 -6.02 6.71 -7.79
C GLY A 24 -5.18 5.65 -8.51
N GLU A 25 -3.91 5.91 -8.80
CA GLU A 25 -3.02 4.96 -9.47
C GLU A 25 -2.47 3.93 -8.49
N ASP A 26 -2.24 4.34 -7.23
CA ASP A 26 -1.81 3.45 -6.15
C ASP A 26 -2.83 2.33 -5.88
N PHE A 27 -4.12 2.67 -5.83
CA PHE A 27 -5.18 1.67 -5.63
C PHE A 27 -5.25 0.65 -6.76
N LYS A 28 -5.06 1.08 -8.02
CA LYS A 28 -5.04 0.16 -9.17
C LYS A 28 -3.85 -0.80 -9.13
N ALA A 29 -2.67 -0.28 -8.77
CA ALA A 29 -1.49 -1.13 -8.59
C ALA A 29 -1.69 -2.15 -7.48
N PHE A 30 -2.37 -1.76 -6.39
CA PHE A 30 -2.72 -2.66 -5.30
C PHE A 30 -3.77 -3.70 -5.72
N GLU A 31 -4.83 -3.28 -6.42
CA GLU A 31 -5.85 -4.18 -6.98
C GLU A 31 -5.22 -5.24 -7.89
N ALA A 32 -4.27 -4.87 -8.75
CA ALA A 32 -3.56 -5.81 -9.60
C ALA A 32 -2.79 -6.89 -8.80
N ASN A 33 -2.35 -6.59 -7.58
CA ASN A 33 -1.74 -7.59 -6.69
C ASN A 33 -2.79 -8.51 -6.06
N LEU A 34 -3.98 -8.01 -5.72
CA LEU A 34 -5.09 -8.82 -5.22
C LEU A 34 -5.63 -9.78 -6.30
N GLU A 35 -5.75 -9.31 -7.54
CA GLU A 35 -6.25 -10.09 -8.68
C GLU A 35 -5.37 -11.29 -9.04
N ARG A 36 -4.09 -11.30 -8.64
CA ARG A 36 -3.21 -12.46 -8.78
C ARG A 36 -3.71 -13.69 -8.02
N GLY A 37 -4.57 -13.50 -7.02
CA GLY A 37 -5.17 -14.60 -6.27
C GLY A 37 -4.17 -15.36 -5.40
N GLU A 38 -3.01 -14.78 -5.10
CA GLU A 38 -1.95 -15.35 -4.26
C GLU A 38 -1.69 -14.47 -3.03
N PRO A 39 -1.39 -15.05 -1.86
CA PRO A 39 -0.99 -14.27 -0.69
C PRO A 39 0.36 -13.57 -0.89
N PHE A 40 0.51 -12.37 -0.34
CA PHE A 40 1.73 -11.57 -0.41
C PHE A 40 1.96 -10.75 0.87
N VAL A 41 3.16 -10.20 0.99
CA VAL A 41 3.56 -9.29 2.07
C VAL A 41 3.95 -7.94 1.49
N ILE A 42 3.70 -6.89 2.26
CA ILE A 42 4.10 -5.53 1.92
C ILE A 42 5.38 -5.22 2.68
N LEU A 43 6.37 -4.69 1.98
CA LEU A 43 7.64 -4.21 2.53
C LEU A 43 7.69 -2.69 2.38
N THR A 44 8.12 -1.99 3.42
CA THR A 44 8.40 -0.54 3.38
C THR A 44 9.66 -0.27 4.20
N ASP A 45 10.46 0.69 3.78
CA ASP A 45 11.65 1.17 4.49
C ASP A 45 11.39 2.39 5.39
N ASN A 46 10.23 3.04 5.21
CA ASN A 46 9.78 4.14 6.05
C ASN A 46 8.47 3.78 6.76
N ALA A 47 8.32 4.24 8.00
CA ALA A 47 7.06 4.17 8.72
C ALA A 47 6.06 5.19 8.14
N PRO A 48 4.76 4.88 8.12
CA PRO A 48 3.74 5.88 7.78
C PRO A 48 3.84 7.06 8.76
N SER A 49 4.05 8.26 8.23
CA SER A 49 3.99 9.52 8.99
C SER A 49 2.53 9.93 9.20
N GLU A 50 2.16 10.27 10.44
CA GLU A 50 0.80 10.77 10.75
C GLU A 50 0.54 12.20 10.24
N ASP A 51 1.59 12.90 9.78
CA ASP A 51 1.55 14.30 9.36
C ASP A 51 0.96 14.53 7.95
N HIS A 52 0.54 13.47 7.26
CA HIS A 52 -0.11 13.61 5.97
C HIS A 52 -1.59 13.93 6.21
N GLU A 53 -1.94 15.22 6.21
CA GLU A 53 -3.33 15.69 6.22
C GLU A 53 -4.04 15.23 4.92
N HIS A 54 -4.48 13.98 4.90
CA HIS A 54 -5.35 13.50 3.84
C HIS A 54 -6.66 14.29 3.88
N ASN A 55 -7.05 14.86 2.74
CA ASN A 55 -8.31 15.57 2.59
C ASN A 55 -9.47 14.60 2.90
N GLN A 56 -10.61 15.12 3.39
CA GLN A 56 -11.80 14.32 3.73
C GLN A 56 -12.29 13.45 2.56
N GLU A 57 -12.12 13.93 1.33
CA GLU A 57 -12.46 13.18 0.12
C GLU A 57 -11.59 11.94 -0.08
N GLU A 58 -10.29 12.05 0.19
CA GLU A 58 -9.33 10.95 0.10
C GLU A 58 -9.61 9.91 1.17
N LYS A 59 -9.86 10.34 2.41
CA LYS A 59 -10.28 9.44 3.51
C LYS A 59 -11.52 8.65 3.15
N LYS A 60 -12.54 9.30 2.56
CA LYS A 60 -13.77 8.65 2.11
C LYS A 60 -13.52 7.64 0.98
N ARG A 61 -12.67 7.98 0.02
CA ARG A 61 -12.30 7.10 -1.11
C ARG A 61 -11.55 5.86 -0.61
N THR A 62 -10.57 6.04 0.26
CA THR A 62 -9.82 4.93 0.90
C THR A 62 -10.74 4.01 1.68
N ALA A 63 -11.66 4.57 2.49
CA ALA A 63 -12.59 3.78 3.27
C ALA A 63 -13.54 2.94 2.39
N LEU A 64 -14.04 3.52 1.29
CA LEU A 64 -14.91 2.80 0.36
C LEU A 64 -14.15 1.67 -0.36
N TRP A 65 -12.91 1.92 -0.77
CA TRP A 65 -12.06 0.93 -1.41
C TRP A 65 -11.74 -0.24 -0.46
N MET A 66 -11.31 0.06 0.77
CA MET A 66 -11.07 -0.95 1.81
C MET A 66 -12.31 -1.81 2.06
N LYS A 67 -13.49 -1.20 2.09
CA LYS A 67 -14.75 -1.94 2.27
C LYS A 67 -15.04 -2.88 1.10
N LYS A 68 -14.81 -2.44 -0.14
CA LYS A 68 -15.02 -3.25 -1.35
C LYS A 68 -14.07 -4.46 -1.41
N HIS A 69 -12.81 -4.26 -1.02
CA HIS A 69 -11.75 -5.29 -1.15
C HIS A 69 -11.46 -6.03 0.16
N LYS A 70 -12.25 -5.82 1.22
CA LYS A 70 -12.00 -6.33 2.58
C LYS A 70 -11.69 -7.83 2.64
N ALA A 71 -12.44 -8.65 1.91
CA ALA A 71 -12.26 -10.10 1.94
C ALA A 71 -10.91 -10.52 1.34
N GLU A 72 -10.59 -9.96 0.17
CA GLU A 72 -9.33 -10.22 -0.53
C GLU A 72 -8.14 -9.70 0.30
N LEU A 73 -8.23 -8.47 0.81
CA LEU A 73 -7.22 -7.88 1.67
C LEU A 73 -6.93 -8.79 2.88
N ARG A 74 -7.98 -9.28 3.56
CA ARG A 74 -7.84 -10.14 4.73
C ARG A 74 -7.21 -11.50 4.43
N THR A 75 -7.42 -12.04 3.23
CA THR A 75 -6.92 -13.36 2.84
C THR A 75 -5.56 -13.28 2.15
N ARG A 76 -5.27 -12.19 1.44
CA ARG A 76 -4.10 -12.07 0.56
C ARG A 76 -2.97 -11.25 1.16
N VAL A 77 -3.25 -10.21 1.94
CA VAL A 77 -2.19 -9.42 2.58
C VAL A 77 -1.84 -10.07 3.92
N LEU A 78 -0.75 -10.83 3.95
CA LEU A 78 -0.36 -11.62 5.12
C LEU A 78 0.31 -10.79 6.20
N ALA A 79 1.11 -9.80 5.81
CA ALA A 79 1.83 -8.93 6.72
C ALA A 79 2.24 -7.63 6.02
N MET A 80 2.50 -6.62 6.84
CA MET A 80 3.26 -5.43 6.48
C MET A 80 4.53 -5.43 7.33
N ILE A 81 5.68 -5.34 6.68
CA ILE A 81 7.00 -5.35 7.31
C ILE A 81 7.62 -3.98 7.08
N VAL A 82 7.90 -3.29 8.18
CA VAL A 82 8.64 -2.03 8.19
C VAL A 82 10.11 -2.35 8.45
N ILE A 83 10.97 -2.00 7.51
CA ILE A 83 12.42 -2.25 7.55
C ILE A 83 13.08 -0.96 8.02
N GLU A 84 13.53 -0.94 9.28
CA GLU A 84 14.25 0.21 9.80
C GLU A 84 15.73 0.18 9.37
N PRO A 85 16.35 1.34 9.11
CA PRO A 85 17.77 1.42 8.81
C PRO A 85 18.60 0.91 9.98
N ASN A 86 19.69 0.19 9.68
CA ASN A 86 20.64 -0.24 10.69
C ASN A 86 21.42 0.97 11.21
N ALA A 87 21.43 1.16 12.53
CA ALA A 87 22.15 2.25 13.21
C ALA A 87 23.65 1.97 13.43
N ALA A 88 24.16 0.83 12.95
CA ALA A 88 25.55 0.38 13.13
C ALA A 88 26.53 0.99 12.14
#